data_AF-A0A023G9V5-F1
#
_entry.id   AF-A0A023G9V5-F1
#
_cell.length_a   1.000
_cell.length_b   1.000
_cell.length_c   1.000
_cell.angle_alpha   90.00
_cell.angle_beta   90.00
_cell.angle_gamma   90.00
#
_symmetry.space_group_name_H-M   'P 1'
#
loop_
_entity.id
_entity.type
_entity.pdbx_description
1 polymer ?
#
loop_
_entity_poly.entity_id
_entity_poly.type
_entity_poly.pdbx_seq_one_letter_code
_entity_poly.pdbx_strand_id
1 'polypeptide(L)'
;MKQLTVYVLAFSTLIGYISCAATNETDCQRRRRQETANTADRAGLLVPECDEHGEYKALQCFGDAVQGRPFCACYDKEFGQIKGPSKNIKSCHCVRAHYEWEHKTESDKGSEPRCNTTSGEYNPVQCDAESHWCVDWDTGAQRGLKMNGGCTTDLSAMSCGIDGTHHDHSQAHHGDSAHHHASCDPHSGTCSHDASSSSHHGDSSHHGDAGQH
;
A
#
# COMPACT_ATOMS: atom_id res chain seq x y z
N MET A 1 -56.38 34.39 16.37
CA MET A 1 -55.88 34.03 15.04
C MET A 1 -54.49 34.63 14.74
N LYS A 2 -54.29 35.95 14.81
CA LYS A 2 -52.99 36.60 14.50
C LYS A 2 -51.79 36.11 15.34
N GLN A 3 -51.98 35.88 16.64
CA GLN A 3 -50.94 35.35 17.54
C GLN A 3 -50.50 33.92 17.17
N LEU A 4 -51.45 33.05 16.84
CA LEU A 4 -51.18 31.67 16.45
C LEU A 4 -50.33 31.61 15.16
N THR A 5 -50.63 32.49 14.20
CA THR A 5 -49.87 32.60 12.93
C THR A 5 -48.43 33.06 13.16
N VAL A 6 -48.20 34.01 14.09
CA VAL A 6 -46.85 34.49 14.43
C VAL A 6 -46.03 33.39 15.11
N TYR A 7 -46.63 32.62 16.03
CA TYR A 7 -45.96 31.48 16.65
C TYR A 7 -45.60 30.39 15.64
N VAL A 8 -46.52 30.03 14.75
CA VAL A 8 -46.25 29.00 13.71
C VAL A 8 -45.10 29.42 12.79
N LEU A 9 -45.04 30.69 12.38
CA LEU A 9 -43.94 31.21 11.56
C LEU A 9 -42.62 31.24 12.33
N ALA A 10 -42.63 31.64 13.60
CA ALA A 10 -41.43 31.63 14.44
C ALA A 10 -40.91 30.21 14.72
N PHE A 11 -41.80 29.23 14.93
CA PHE A 11 -41.40 27.84 15.11
C PHE A 11 -40.85 27.23 13.82
N SER A 12 -41.45 27.52 12.67
CA SER A 12 -40.96 26.97 11.39
C SER A 12 -39.61 27.56 10.96
N THR A 13 -39.35 28.85 11.23
CA THR A 13 -38.02 29.42 11.02
C THR A 13 -36.98 28.91 12.01
N LEU A 14 -37.37 28.68 13.27
CA LEU A 14 -36.50 28.09 14.29
C LEU A 14 -36.15 26.64 13.94
N ILE A 15 -37.12 25.83 13.51
CA ILE A 15 -36.90 24.45 13.04
C ILE A 15 -36.01 24.45 11.80
N GLY A 16 -36.22 25.36 10.84
CA GLY A 16 -35.35 25.52 9.67
C GLY A 16 -33.92 25.90 10.05
N TYR A 17 -33.75 26.81 11.02
CA TYR A 17 -32.44 27.22 11.53
C TYR A 17 -31.71 26.08 12.26
N ILE A 18 -32.42 25.35 13.14
CA ILE A 18 -31.88 24.19 13.87
C ILE A 18 -31.51 23.07 12.89
N SER A 19 -32.29 22.86 11.83
CA SER A 19 -32.00 21.85 10.81
C SER A 19 -30.77 22.20 9.95
N CYS A 20 -30.56 23.49 9.64
CA CYS A 20 -29.34 23.96 8.95
C CYS A 20 -28.09 23.90 9.83
N ALA A 21 -28.21 24.07 11.15
CA ALA A 21 -27.08 24.06 12.09
C ALA A 21 -26.64 22.65 12.51
N ALA A 22 -27.39 21.60 12.16
CA ALA A 22 -27.19 20.23 12.64
C ALA A 22 -26.47 19.30 11.63
N THR A 23 -25.79 19.84 10.62
CA THR A 23 -24.96 19.01 9.74
C THR A 23 -23.63 18.75 10.43
N ASN A 24 -23.47 17.59 11.07
CA ASN A 24 -22.17 17.05 11.52
C ASN A 24 -21.30 16.63 10.31
N GLU A 25 -21.28 17.45 9.26
CA GLU A 25 -20.57 17.18 8.01
C GLU A 25 -19.10 17.57 8.20
N THR A 26 -18.19 16.61 8.01
CA THR A 26 -16.75 16.84 8.11
C THR A 26 -16.20 17.57 6.88
N ASP A 27 -14.94 18.02 6.94
CA ASP A 27 -14.30 18.66 5.79
C ASP A 27 -14.28 17.76 4.54
N CYS A 28 -13.93 16.48 4.72
CA CYS A 28 -13.91 15.52 3.62
C CYS A 28 -15.31 15.31 3.03
N GLN A 29 -16.33 15.11 3.85
CA GLN A 29 -17.70 14.88 3.38
C GLN A 29 -18.22 16.09 2.59
N ARG A 30 -18.01 17.29 3.12
CA ARG A 30 -18.37 18.54 2.46
C ARG A 30 -17.67 18.69 1.12
N ARG A 31 -16.35 18.46 1.06
CA ARG A 31 -15.57 18.52 -0.18
C ARG A 31 -16.04 17.47 -1.17
N ARG A 32 -16.21 16.22 -0.74
CA ARG A 32 -16.75 15.13 -1.57
C ARG A 32 -18.07 15.50 -2.22
N ARG A 33 -19.01 16.06 -1.45
CA ARG A 33 -20.31 16.52 -1.96
C ARG A 33 -20.17 17.62 -3.00
N GLN A 34 -19.35 18.63 -2.71
CA GLN A 34 -19.10 19.74 -3.63
C GLN A 34 -18.47 19.25 -4.94
N GLU A 35 -17.42 18.43 -4.84
CA GLU A 35 -16.70 17.92 -6.01
C GLU A 35 -17.57 16.98 -6.83
N THR A 36 -18.34 16.10 -6.20
CA THR A 36 -19.29 15.21 -6.91
C THR A 36 -20.31 16.02 -7.72
N ALA A 37 -20.86 17.09 -7.13
CA ALA A 37 -21.80 17.98 -7.82
C ALA A 37 -21.14 18.75 -8.99
N ASN A 38 -19.88 19.13 -8.84
CA ASN A 38 -19.12 19.84 -9.87
C ASN A 38 -18.62 18.92 -11.00
N THR A 39 -18.34 17.65 -10.71
CA THR A 39 -17.90 16.66 -11.71
C THR A 39 -18.99 16.22 -12.68
N ALA A 40 -20.27 16.47 -12.36
CA ALA A 40 -21.38 16.18 -13.27
C ALA A 40 -21.27 16.94 -14.61
N ASP A 41 -20.64 18.13 -14.61
CA ASP A 41 -20.44 18.96 -15.81
C ASP A 41 -18.96 19.08 -16.24
N ARG A 42 -18.01 18.54 -15.47
CA ARG A 42 -16.56 18.63 -15.75
C ARG A 42 -15.82 17.36 -15.34
N ALA A 43 -15.48 16.53 -16.32
CA ALA A 43 -14.52 15.45 -16.13
C ALA A 43 -13.16 16.05 -15.66
N GLY A 44 -12.71 15.72 -14.45
CA GLY A 44 -11.33 16.00 -14.03
C GLY A 44 -11.09 16.49 -12.61
N LEU A 45 -12.11 16.75 -11.78
CA LEU A 45 -11.88 17.00 -10.35
C LEU A 45 -11.87 15.69 -9.56
N LEU A 46 -10.81 15.47 -8.78
CA LEU A 46 -10.66 14.33 -7.90
C LEU A 46 -11.70 14.41 -6.79
N VAL A 47 -12.68 13.51 -6.80
CA VAL A 47 -13.65 13.39 -5.71
C VAL A 47 -12.96 12.68 -4.53
N PRO A 48 -12.77 13.33 -3.38
CA PRO A 48 -12.08 12.71 -2.25
C PRO A 48 -12.86 11.53 -1.67
N GLU A 49 -12.14 10.49 -1.31
CA GLU A 49 -12.63 9.40 -0.50
C GLU A 49 -12.48 9.71 1.00
N CYS A 50 -13.57 9.51 1.73
CA CYS A 50 -13.63 9.67 3.18
C CYS A 50 -13.77 8.29 3.83
N ASP A 51 -13.26 8.13 5.04
CA ASP A 51 -13.52 6.97 5.88
C ASP A 51 -14.87 7.07 6.62
N GLU A 52 -15.15 6.08 7.48
CA GLU A 52 -16.40 5.99 8.24
C GLU A 52 -16.60 7.13 9.24
N HIS A 53 -15.52 7.77 9.68
CA HIS A 53 -15.55 8.93 10.57
C HIS A 53 -15.66 10.24 9.80
N GLY A 54 -15.60 10.19 8.46
CA GLY A 54 -15.59 11.36 7.59
C GLY A 54 -14.21 12.01 7.47
N GLU A 55 -13.13 11.33 7.84
CA GLU A 55 -11.77 11.82 7.63
C GLU A 55 -11.28 11.45 6.22
N TYR A 56 -10.30 12.20 5.70
CA TYR A 56 -9.70 11.84 4.42
C TYR A 56 -8.97 10.50 4.52
N LYS A 57 -9.30 9.56 3.61
CA LYS A 57 -8.49 8.36 3.44
C LYS A 57 -7.09 8.75 2.98
N ALA A 58 -6.08 8.07 3.52
CA ALA A 58 -4.69 8.29 3.12
C ALA A 58 -4.46 7.98 1.65
N LEU A 59 -5.11 6.92 1.15
CA LEU A 59 -5.03 6.46 -0.23
C LEU A 59 -6.19 7.05 -1.03
N GLN A 60 -5.87 7.73 -2.13
CA GLN A 60 -6.86 8.26 -3.07
C GLN A 60 -6.53 7.70 -4.45
N CYS A 61 -7.47 6.97 -5.05
CA CYS A 61 -7.29 6.33 -6.36
C CYS A 61 -8.16 7.01 -7.42
N PHE A 62 -7.63 7.13 -8.64
CA PHE A 62 -8.30 7.82 -9.72
C PHE A 62 -8.00 7.23 -11.10
N GLY A 63 -8.93 7.50 -12.03
CA GLY A 63 -8.93 6.95 -13.38
C GLY A 63 -9.50 5.53 -13.45
N ASP A 64 -10.08 5.19 -14.59
CA ASP A 64 -10.57 3.84 -14.84
C ASP A 64 -9.41 2.88 -15.06
N ALA A 65 -9.55 1.67 -14.51
CA ALA A 65 -8.67 0.53 -14.65
C ALA A 65 -8.74 -0.10 -16.06
N VAL A 66 -8.70 0.72 -17.12
CA VAL A 66 -8.88 0.26 -18.52
C VAL A 66 -7.89 -0.85 -18.86
N GLN A 67 -6.68 -0.82 -18.27
CA GLN A 67 -5.74 -1.95 -18.20
C GLN A 67 -4.90 -1.87 -16.90
N GLY A 68 -5.19 -2.76 -15.95
CA GLY A 68 -4.45 -2.88 -14.67
C GLY A 68 -5.04 -2.04 -13.53
N ARG A 69 -4.28 -1.86 -12.44
CA ARG A 69 -4.74 -1.09 -11.26
C ARG A 69 -4.92 0.41 -11.57
N PRO A 70 -5.85 1.10 -10.90
CA PRO A 70 -5.96 2.55 -10.99
C PRO A 70 -4.67 3.23 -10.47
N PHE A 71 -4.46 4.49 -10.85
CA PHE A 71 -3.40 5.27 -10.23
C PHE A 71 -3.86 5.71 -8.85
N CYS A 72 -3.04 5.49 -7.84
CA CYS A 72 -3.33 5.95 -6.49
C CYS A 72 -2.22 6.87 -6.00
N ALA A 73 -2.57 7.80 -5.10
CA ALA A 73 -1.65 8.74 -4.47
C ALA A 73 -1.88 8.77 -2.95
N CYS A 74 -0.87 9.18 -2.20
CA CYS A 74 -0.96 9.32 -0.75
C CYS A 74 -1.18 10.77 -0.33
N TYR A 75 -2.07 10.98 0.63
CA TYR A 75 -2.46 12.28 1.16
C TYR A 75 -2.34 12.32 2.69
N ASP A 76 -2.12 13.51 3.24
CA ASP A 76 -2.17 13.79 4.67
C ASP A 76 -3.63 13.91 5.18
N LYS A 77 -3.81 14.39 6.42
CA LYS A 77 -5.14 14.56 7.02
C LYS A 77 -5.86 15.81 6.53
N GLU A 78 -5.14 16.76 5.96
CA GLU A 78 -5.62 18.03 5.42
C GLU A 78 -5.84 17.96 3.90
N PHE A 79 -5.68 16.77 3.30
CA PHE A 79 -5.75 16.50 1.87
C PHE A 79 -4.62 17.16 1.05
N GLY A 80 -3.46 17.39 1.67
CA GLY A 80 -2.19 17.67 1.01
C GLY A 80 -1.56 16.39 0.47
N GLN A 81 -1.07 16.44 -0.77
CA GLN A 81 -0.46 15.26 -1.41
C GLN A 81 0.94 15.01 -0.86
N ILE A 82 1.16 13.82 -0.27
CA ILE A 82 2.45 13.35 0.25
C ILE A 82 3.23 12.60 -0.84
N LYS A 83 2.56 11.69 -1.57
CA LYS A 83 3.19 10.85 -2.59
C LYS A 83 2.46 10.98 -3.93
N GLY A 84 3.26 11.14 -4.97
CA GLY A 84 2.79 11.22 -6.37
C GLY A 84 2.01 9.97 -6.81
N PRO A 85 1.18 10.08 -7.86
CA PRO A 85 0.35 8.98 -8.32
C PRO A 85 1.15 7.82 -8.92
N SER A 86 0.79 6.59 -8.58
CA SER A 86 1.39 5.37 -9.13
C SER A 86 0.41 4.21 -9.09
N LYS A 87 0.50 3.30 -10.06
CA LYS A 87 -0.27 2.04 -10.08
C LYS A 87 0.24 1.01 -9.06
N ASN A 88 1.46 1.22 -8.54
CA ASN A 88 2.11 0.30 -7.62
C ASN A 88 1.80 0.61 -6.15
N ILE A 89 1.20 1.76 -5.85
CA ILE A 89 0.78 2.12 -4.51
C ILE A 89 -0.42 1.25 -4.13
N LYS A 90 -0.28 0.52 -3.02
CA LYS A 90 -1.28 -0.40 -2.47
C LYS A 90 -1.85 0.12 -1.15
N SER A 91 -1.01 0.79 -0.36
CA SER A 91 -1.39 1.41 0.91
C SER A 91 -0.68 2.75 1.06
N CYS A 92 -1.26 3.63 1.87
CA CYS A 92 -0.68 4.92 2.24
C CYS A 92 -0.61 5.11 3.76
N HIS A 93 -1.00 4.11 4.55
CA HIS A 93 -1.00 4.21 6.01
C HIS A 93 0.42 4.40 6.56
N CYS A 94 1.41 3.66 6.06
CA CYS A 94 2.81 3.85 6.48
C CYS A 94 3.35 5.19 6.01
N VAL A 95 3.14 5.54 4.74
CA VAL A 95 3.62 6.80 4.16
C VAL A 95 3.08 8.01 4.93
N ARG A 96 1.79 8.00 5.29
CA ARG A 96 1.19 9.06 6.12
C ARG A 96 1.76 9.07 7.55
N ALA A 97 1.97 7.90 8.16
CA ALA A 97 2.58 7.81 9.48
C ALA A 97 4.03 8.34 9.50
N HIS A 98 4.80 8.06 8.44
CA HIS A 98 6.16 8.59 8.28
C HIS A 98 6.16 10.10 8.10
N TYR A 99 5.30 10.64 7.23
CA TYR A 99 5.09 12.08 7.07
C TYR A 99 4.74 12.76 8.40
N GLU A 100 3.79 12.21 9.16
CA GLU A 100 3.43 12.72 10.48
C GLU A 100 4.61 12.65 11.47
N TRP A 101 5.42 11.58 11.42
CA TRP A 101 6.62 11.43 12.26
C TRP A 101 7.68 12.50 11.95
N GLU A 102 7.90 12.83 10.68
CA GLU A 102 8.85 13.88 10.28
C GLU A 102 8.46 15.25 10.84
N HIS A 103 7.15 15.51 11.00
CA HIS A 103 6.60 16.78 11.49
C HIS A 103 6.45 16.84 13.02
N LYS A 104 6.75 15.75 13.75
CA LYS A 104 6.75 15.76 15.22
C LYS A 104 7.96 16.47 15.79
N THR A 105 7.82 17.00 17.00
CA THR A 105 8.95 17.52 17.76
C THR A 105 9.87 16.38 18.20
N GLU A 106 11.16 16.64 18.40
CA GLU A 106 12.12 15.62 18.83
C GLU A 106 11.71 14.89 20.12
N SER A 107 11.04 15.58 21.05
CA SER A 107 10.53 14.97 22.28
C SER A 107 9.33 14.04 22.06
N ASP A 108 8.60 14.22 20.96
CA ASP A 108 7.42 13.41 20.62
C ASP A 108 7.71 12.37 19.52
N LYS A 109 8.94 12.37 18.99
CA LYS A 109 9.38 11.40 18.00
C LYS A 109 9.58 10.05 18.67
N GLY A 110 8.70 9.12 18.33
CA GLY A 110 8.93 7.70 18.54
C GLY A 110 9.83 7.11 17.45
N SER A 111 9.75 5.80 17.30
CA SER A 111 10.42 5.05 16.22
C SER A 111 9.94 5.51 14.83
N GLU A 112 10.87 5.71 13.90
CA GLU A 112 10.55 6.05 12.51
C GLU A 112 9.80 4.89 11.82
N PRO A 113 8.60 5.12 11.25
CA PRO A 113 7.90 4.11 10.46
C PRO A 113 8.66 3.77 9.17
N ARG A 114 9.02 2.50 8.99
CA ARG A 114 9.75 2.03 7.80
C ARG A 114 8.78 1.50 6.76
N CYS A 115 8.69 2.19 5.63
CA CYS A 115 7.73 1.87 4.58
C CYS A 115 8.41 1.24 3.36
N ASN A 116 7.65 0.43 2.63
CA ASN A 116 8.00 0.08 1.26
C ASN A 116 7.82 1.32 0.38
N THR A 117 8.90 1.77 -0.25
CA THR A 117 8.90 3.01 -1.05
C THR A 117 8.07 2.92 -2.32
N THR A 118 7.76 1.72 -2.79
CA THR A 118 6.99 1.48 -4.01
C THR A 118 5.51 1.30 -3.70
N SER A 119 5.17 0.38 -2.80
CA SER A 119 3.77 0.06 -2.47
C SER A 119 3.16 0.94 -1.40
N GLY A 120 3.97 1.62 -0.59
CA GLY A 120 3.54 2.46 0.53
C GLY A 120 3.06 1.67 1.76
N GLU A 121 3.14 0.34 1.70
CA GLU A 121 2.88 -0.58 2.81
C GLU A 121 3.97 -0.47 3.88
N TYR A 122 3.67 -0.89 5.11
CA TYR A 122 4.69 -1.08 6.13
C TYR A 122 5.64 -2.20 5.73
N ASN A 123 6.95 -2.00 5.99
CA ASN A 123 7.88 -3.12 5.98
C ASN A 123 7.47 -4.09 7.11
N PRO A 124 7.44 -5.42 6.86
CA PRO A 124 6.94 -6.37 7.85
C PRO A 124 7.67 -6.30 9.19
N VAL A 125 8.96 -5.99 9.16
CA VAL A 125 9.79 -5.73 10.35
C VAL A 125 9.95 -4.23 10.54
N GLN A 126 9.52 -3.74 11.70
CA GLN A 126 9.82 -2.40 12.21
C GLN A 126 10.87 -2.51 13.31
N CYS A 127 11.57 -1.41 13.58
CA CYS A 127 12.63 -1.38 14.57
C CYS A 127 12.84 0.02 15.12
N ASP A 128 13.43 0.06 16.32
CA ASP A 128 13.97 1.26 16.93
C ASP A 128 15.48 1.08 17.17
N ALA A 129 16.06 1.84 18.10
CA ALA A 129 17.48 1.75 18.40
C ALA A 129 17.86 0.43 19.10
N GLU A 130 16.95 -0.19 19.84
CA GLU A 130 17.24 -1.32 20.73
C GLU A 130 16.47 -2.59 20.37
N SER A 131 15.31 -2.46 19.74
CA SER A 131 14.37 -3.54 19.50
C SER A 131 13.84 -3.56 18.06
N HIS A 132 13.32 -4.72 17.66
CA HIS A 132 12.56 -4.91 16.43
C HIS A 132 11.27 -5.70 16.69
N TRP A 133 10.28 -5.54 15.82
CA TRP A 133 8.99 -6.23 15.92
C TRP A 133 8.34 -6.39 14.56
N CYS A 134 7.37 -7.30 14.51
CA CYS A 134 6.54 -7.49 13.34
C CYS A 134 5.33 -6.55 13.38
N VAL A 135 4.90 -6.10 12.20
CA VAL A 135 3.68 -5.32 12.04
C VAL A 135 2.80 -5.90 10.94
N ASP A 136 1.52 -5.57 11.01
CA ASP A 136 0.61 -5.68 9.90
C ASP A 136 1.05 -4.76 8.75
N TRP A 137 1.09 -5.30 7.52
CA TRP A 137 1.64 -4.62 6.36
C TRP A 137 0.82 -3.39 5.94
N ASP A 138 -0.48 -3.37 6.25
CA ASP A 138 -1.36 -2.25 5.89
C ASP A 138 -1.49 -1.26 7.05
N THR A 139 -1.94 -1.73 8.20
CA THR A 139 -2.30 -0.87 9.33
C THR A 139 -1.12 -0.46 10.21
N GLY A 140 0.00 -1.19 10.14
CA GLY A 140 1.15 -1.00 11.03
C GLY A 140 0.94 -1.53 12.44
N ALA A 141 -0.18 -2.24 12.71
CA ALA A 141 -0.46 -2.82 14.02
C ALA A 141 0.62 -3.85 14.41
N GLN A 142 1.20 -3.70 15.61
CA GLN A 142 2.22 -4.63 16.09
C GLN A 142 1.66 -6.05 16.21
N ARG A 143 2.38 -7.01 15.64
CA ARG A 143 2.13 -8.44 15.73
C ARG A 143 3.18 -9.07 16.65
N GLY A 144 2.74 -9.69 17.75
CA GLY A 144 3.63 -10.34 18.71
C GLY A 144 4.41 -9.38 19.61
N LEU A 145 5.51 -9.88 20.18
CA LEU A 145 6.37 -9.15 21.11
C LEU A 145 7.53 -8.46 20.39
N LYS A 146 8.03 -7.38 20.98
CA LYS A 146 9.32 -6.78 20.60
C LYS A 146 10.45 -7.72 20.96
N MET A 147 11.45 -7.81 20.09
CA MET A 147 12.64 -8.62 20.22
C MET A 147 13.86 -7.70 20.31
N ASN A 148 14.94 -8.17 20.94
CA ASN A 148 16.17 -7.39 21.08
C ASN A 148 16.91 -7.29 19.75
N GLY A 149 17.52 -6.13 19.50
CA GLY A 149 18.25 -5.80 18.29
C GLY A 149 17.52 -4.71 17.50
N GLY A 150 18.12 -3.52 17.41
CA GLY A 150 17.56 -2.39 16.68
C GLY A 150 17.80 -2.43 15.17
N CYS A 151 17.50 -1.34 14.48
CA CYS A 151 17.59 -1.23 13.02
C CYS A 151 19.00 -1.42 12.42
N THR A 152 20.05 -1.36 13.24
CA THR A 152 21.43 -1.56 12.82
C THR A 152 21.85 -3.03 12.80
N THR A 153 21.02 -3.92 13.35
CA THR A 153 21.27 -5.37 13.37
C THR A 153 20.88 -6.02 12.04
N ASP A 154 21.48 -7.18 11.74
CA ASP A 154 21.09 -7.96 10.57
C ASP A 154 19.76 -8.67 10.84
N LEU A 155 18.69 -8.10 10.28
CA LEU A 155 17.32 -8.61 10.39
C LEU A 155 16.89 -9.39 9.13
N SER A 156 17.81 -9.72 8.22
CA SER A 156 17.49 -10.39 6.95
C SER A 156 16.90 -11.80 7.13
N ALA A 157 17.24 -12.49 8.20
CA ALA A 157 16.71 -13.81 8.55
C ALA A 157 15.34 -13.75 9.26
N MET A 158 14.87 -12.56 9.66
CA MET A 158 13.62 -12.41 10.38
C MET A 158 12.42 -12.55 9.44
N SER A 159 11.51 -13.48 9.77
CA SER A 159 10.26 -13.67 9.04
C SER A 159 9.08 -13.37 9.94
N CYS A 160 8.26 -12.40 9.54
CA CYS A 160 7.11 -11.96 10.30
C CYS A 160 5.84 -12.80 10.10
N GLY A 161 5.99 -14.05 9.63
CA GLY A 161 4.87 -15.01 9.50
C GLY A 161 3.69 -14.38 8.78
N ILE A 162 3.83 -14.13 7.47
CA ILE A 162 2.74 -13.54 6.68
C ILE A 162 1.63 -14.59 6.58
N ASP A 163 0.49 -14.35 7.23
CA ASP A 163 -0.76 -15.02 6.88
C ASP A 163 -1.12 -14.60 5.44
N GLY A 164 -0.99 -15.55 4.51
CA GLY A 164 -1.76 -15.61 3.25
C GLY A 164 -1.40 -14.64 2.11
N THR A 165 -0.58 -15.12 1.17
CA THR A 165 -0.64 -14.83 -0.28
C THR A 165 -0.65 -13.35 -0.75
N HIS A 166 0.53 -12.81 -1.00
CA HIS A 166 0.75 -11.96 -2.18
C HIS A 166 1.94 -12.50 -2.98
N HIS A 167 1.68 -13.56 -3.76
CA HIS A 167 2.54 -13.90 -4.90
C HIS A 167 2.31 -12.86 -5.99
N ASP A 168 3.22 -11.90 -6.11
CA ASP A 168 3.46 -11.22 -7.37
C ASP A 168 4.85 -11.65 -7.84
N HIS A 169 4.87 -12.69 -8.69
CA HIS A 169 6.10 -13.24 -9.26
C HIS A 169 6.66 -12.24 -10.27
N SER A 170 7.55 -11.35 -9.82
CA SER A 170 8.53 -10.74 -10.71
C SER A 170 9.67 -11.73 -10.91
N GLN A 171 9.68 -12.34 -12.09
CA GLN A 171 10.64 -13.34 -12.54
C GLN A 171 12.05 -12.72 -12.59
N ALA A 172 12.83 -12.92 -11.54
CA ALA A 172 14.28 -12.79 -11.57
C ALA A 172 14.85 -14.13 -12.04
N HIS A 173 15.41 -14.15 -13.24
CA HIS A 173 16.24 -15.25 -13.72
C HIS A 173 17.45 -15.40 -12.80
N HIS A 174 17.44 -16.43 -11.96
CA HIS A 174 18.65 -16.98 -11.34
C HIS A 174 18.85 -18.39 -11.84
N GLY A 175 20.06 -18.63 -12.36
CA GLY A 175 20.48 -19.88 -12.99
C GLY A 175 20.30 -21.08 -12.07
N ASP A 176 19.80 -22.15 -12.66
CA ASP A 176 19.62 -23.46 -12.05
C ASP A 176 20.96 -24.00 -11.54
N SER A 177 21.10 -24.08 -10.22
CA SER A 177 22.03 -25.04 -9.62
C SER A 177 21.34 -26.40 -9.63
N ALA A 178 21.74 -27.23 -10.59
CA ALA A 178 21.26 -28.60 -10.71
C ALA A 178 21.59 -29.39 -9.43
N HIS A 179 20.57 -29.71 -8.64
CA HIS A 179 20.70 -30.69 -7.57
C HIS A 179 20.72 -32.09 -8.20
N HIS A 180 21.89 -32.72 -8.21
CA HIS A 180 22.05 -34.12 -8.59
C HIS A 180 21.33 -35.03 -7.59
N HIS A 181 20.26 -35.69 -8.03
CA HIS A 181 19.61 -36.76 -7.26
C HIS A 181 20.48 -38.02 -7.27
N ALA A 182 21.11 -38.33 -6.14
CA ALA A 182 21.61 -39.68 -5.87
C ALA A 182 20.44 -40.53 -5.35
N SER A 183 20.06 -41.58 -6.08
CA SER A 183 19.09 -42.57 -5.60
C SER A 183 19.85 -43.71 -4.92
N CYS A 184 19.69 -43.84 -3.60
CA CYS A 184 20.28 -44.93 -2.82
C CYS A 184 19.17 -45.90 -2.38
N ASP A 185 19.30 -47.18 -2.75
CA ASP A 185 18.39 -48.24 -2.31
C ASP A 185 18.83 -48.74 -0.91
N PRO A 186 17.95 -48.72 0.12
CA PRO A 186 18.38 -48.83 1.52
C PRO A 186 18.74 -50.25 1.98
N HIS A 187 18.71 -51.26 1.11
CA HIS A 187 18.93 -52.67 1.51
C HIS A 187 20.27 -53.28 1.09
N SER A 188 21.12 -52.61 0.28
CA SER A 188 22.35 -53.24 -0.24
C SER A 188 23.66 -52.48 0.00
N GLY A 189 23.64 -51.27 0.56
CA GLY A 189 24.86 -50.59 1.05
C GLY A 189 25.89 -50.17 -0.02
N THR A 190 25.53 -50.17 -1.30
CA THR A 190 26.40 -49.68 -2.39
C THR A 190 25.68 -48.64 -3.24
N CYS A 191 26.29 -47.45 -3.37
CA CYS A 191 25.85 -46.39 -4.28
C CYS A 191 26.72 -46.40 -5.56
N SER A 192 26.08 -46.28 -6.71
CA SER A 192 26.75 -46.15 -8.02
C SER A 192 26.54 -44.73 -8.55
N HIS A 193 27.61 -44.11 -9.06
CA HIS A 193 27.58 -42.78 -9.66
C HIS A 193 27.61 -42.91 -11.19
N ASP A 194 26.55 -42.49 -11.87
CA ASP A 194 26.56 -42.34 -13.33
C ASP A 194 27.25 -41.01 -13.70
N ALA A 195 28.44 -41.10 -14.29
CA ALA A 195 29.15 -39.97 -14.87
C ALA A 195 28.75 -39.83 -16.35
N SER A 196 27.76 -39.01 -16.64
CA SER A 196 27.40 -38.67 -18.02
C SER A 196 28.22 -37.47 -18.51
N SER A 197 29.22 -37.74 -19.33
CA SER A 197 30.00 -36.75 -20.09
C SER A 197 29.15 -36.11 -21.18
N SER A 198 28.91 -34.79 -21.12
CA SER A 198 28.25 -34.05 -22.21
C SER A 198 29.28 -33.42 -23.15
N SER A 199 29.35 -33.95 -24.37
CA SER A 199 30.05 -33.43 -25.54
C SER A 199 29.40 -32.13 -26.07
N HIS A 200 30.18 -31.07 -26.27
CA HIS A 200 29.77 -29.87 -26.99
C HIS A 200 29.75 -30.11 -28.51
N HIS A 201 28.58 -30.03 -29.13
CA HIS A 201 28.43 -29.72 -30.55
C HIS A 201 28.00 -28.26 -30.68
N GLY A 202 28.87 -27.45 -31.27
CA GLY A 202 28.50 -26.13 -31.79
C GLY A 202 28.02 -26.29 -33.22
N ASP A 203 26.87 -25.71 -33.54
CA ASP A 203 26.46 -25.47 -34.91
C ASP A 203 26.11 -23.99 -35.09
N SER A 204 26.86 -23.39 -36.00
CA SER A 204 26.70 -22.04 -36.54
C SER A 204 25.84 -22.12 -37.79
N SER A 205 24.75 -21.33 -37.86
CA SER A 205 23.98 -21.16 -39.10
C SER A 205 23.76 -19.68 -39.42
N HIS A 206 24.29 -19.33 -40.59
CA HIS A 206 24.07 -18.12 -41.38
C HIS A 206 22.59 -17.83 -41.66
N HIS A 207 22.24 -16.56 -41.87
CA HIS A 207 21.43 -16.12 -43.02
C HIS A 207 21.61 -14.60 -43.25
N GLY A 208 22.17 -14.23 -44.42
CA GLY A 208 21.88 -12.95 -45.10
C GLY A 208 20.54 -13.05 -45.83
N ASP A 209 20.01 -12.09 -46.57
CA ASP A 209 20.30 -10.69 -46.96
C ASP A 209 19.04 -10.25 -47.74
N ALA A 210 18.90 -8.94 -47.99
CA ALA A 210 18.02 -8.24 -48.94
C ALA A 210 16.52 -8.13 -48.57
N GLY A 211 15.84 -6.99 -48.70
CA GLY A 211 16.13 -5.71 -49.35
C GLY A 211 14.85 -5.16 -50.00
N GLN A 212 14.79 -3.84 -50.21
CA GLN A 212 13.80 -3.07 -51.01
C GLN A 212 12.45 -2.81 -50.29
N HIS A 213 11.91 -1.59 -50.15
CA HIS A 213 11.98 -0.34 -50.93
C HIS A 213 11.88 0.87 -50.00
#